data_AF-A0A366HC12-F1
#
_entry.id   AF-A0A366HC12-F1
#
_cell.length_a   1.000
_cell.length_b   1.000
_cell.length_c   1.000
_cell.angle_alpha   90.00
_cell.angle_beta   90.00
_cell.angle_gamma   90.00
#
_symmetry.space_group_name_H-M   'P 1'
#
loop_
_entity.id
_entity.type
_entity.pdbx_description
1 polymer ?
#
loop_
_entity_poly.entity_id
_entity_poly.type
_entity_poly.pdbx_seq_one_letter_code
_entity_poly.pdbx_strand_id
1 'polypeptide(L)'
;MPQSQFRPGFRFSAMDAVVLCLGAATAWFLGSVIWWAGVAVVFVVGHFFLFCNVFRIARGSEFTWAGTFVLLAACTLITDWPGWPAVFIACVCLSTFLIWRETRKKDYHGIFWQRRNPGLREWWEYSR
;
A
#
# COMPACT_ATOMS: atom_id res chain seq x y z
N MET A 1 23.50 13.71 -12.07
CA MET A 1 22.25 13.01 -11.72
C MET A 1 21.43 13.97 -10.86
N PRO A 2 20.13 14.19 -11.12
CA PRO A 2 19.36 15.17 -10.36
C PRO A 2 19.37 14.79 -8.87
N GLN A 3 19.72 15.74 -8.02
CA GLN A 3 19.92 15.52 -6.59
C GLN A 3 18.67 14.90 -5.97
N SER A 4 18.81 13.71 -5.35
CA SER A 4 17.74 13.14 -4.55
C SER A 4 17.53 14.05 -3.33
N GLN A 5 16.44 14.83 -3.37
CA GLN A 5 16.07 15.72 -2.27
C GLN A 5 15.60 14.86 -1.09
N PHE A 6 16.19 15.07 0.09
CA PHE A 6 15.78 14.40 1.32
C PHE A 6 14.36 14.86 1.71
N ARG A 7 13.36 14.03 1.38
CA ARG A 7 11.94 14.29 1.67
C ARG A 7 11.32 13.06 2.34
N PRO A 8 11.73 12.72 3.58
CA PRO A 8 11.14 11.60 4.31
C PRO A 8 9.76 11.98 4.88
N GLY A 9 8.96 10.97 5.20
CA GLY A 9 7.61 11.13 5.73
C GLY A 9 6.51 10.88 4.70
N PHE A 10 5.29 11.26 5.12
CA PHE A 10 4.07 11.16 4.32
C PHE A 10 4.13 12.09 3.11
N ARG A 11 3.71 11.59 1.94
CA ARG A 11 3.58 12.37 0.73
C ARG A 11 2.13 12.37 0.27
N PHE A 12 1.66 13.52 -0.15
CA PHE A 12 0.36 13.65 -0.80
C PHE A 12 0.52 14.57 -2.00
N SER A 13 0.32 14.02 -3.19
CA SER A 13 0.35 14.73 -4.45
C SER A 13 -1.07 15.00 -4.95
N ALA A 14 -1.23 16.01 -5.81
CA ALA A 14 -2.49 16.25 -6.52
C ALA A 14 -2.93 15.01 -7.33
N MET A 15 -1.96 14.24 -7.85
CA MET A 15 -2.24 12.98 -8.55
C MET A 15 -2.87 11.94 -7.62
N ASP A 16 -2.42 11.86 -6.35
CA ASP A 16 -2.99 10.92 -5.38
C ASP A 16 -4.44 11.30 -5.06
N ALA A 17 -4.73 12.59 -4.93
CA ALA A 17 -6.10 13.08 -4.74
C ALA A 17 -7.02 12.67 -5.88
N VAL A 18 -6.57 12.83 -7.13
CA VAL A 18 -7.33 12.39 -8.33
C VAL A 18 -7.57 10.88 -8.29
N VAL A 19 -6.55 10.07 -8.01
CA VAL A 19 -6.68 8.61 -7.92
C VAL A 19 -7.66 8.21 -6.82
N LEU A 20 -7.63 8.86 -5.66
CA LEU A 20 -8.56 8.59 -4.57
C LEU A 20 -10.00 8.99 -4.92
N CYS A 21 -10.21 10.14 -5.57
CA CYS A 21 -11.54 10.56 -6.02
C CYS A 21 -12.11 9.60 -7.07
N LEU A 22 -11.31 9.22 -8.08
CA LEU A 22 -11.72 8.26 -9.10
C LEU A 22 -11.96 6.87 -8.50
N GLY A 23 -11.10 6.44 -7.58
CA GLY A 23 -11.26 5.19 -6.85
C GLY A 23 -12.54 5.16 -6.02
N ALA A 24 -12.86 6.24 -5.32
CA ALA A 24 -14.09 6.37 -4.54
C ALA A 24 -15.34 6.36 -5.45
N ALA A 25 -15.32 7.09 -6.56
CA ALA A 25 -16.42 7.09 -7.53
C ALA A 25 -16.63 5.70 -8.16
N THR A 26 -15.53 5.01 -8.52
CA THR A 26 -15.56 3.66 -9.07
C THR A 26 -16.09 2.66 -8.04
N ALA A 27 -15.63 2.76 -6.79
CA ALA A 27 -16.10 1.92 -5.70
C ALA A 27 -17.59 2.11 -5.41
N TRP A 28 -18.07 3.36 -5.44
CA TRP A 28 -19.49 3.67 -5.27
C TRP A 28 -20.33 3.05 -6.39
N PHE A 29 -19.92 3.28 -7.64
CA PHE A 29 -20.61 2.74 -8.81
C PHE A 29 -20.65 1.20 -8.78
N LEU A 30 -19.51 0.54 -8.60
CA LEU A 30 -19.46 -0.93 -8.56
C LEU A 30 -20.16 -1.49 -7.33
N GLY A 31 -20.03 -0.85 -6.17
CA GLY A 31 -20.67 -1.26 -4.92
C GLY A 31 -22.20 -1.21 -4.99
N SER A 32 -22.77 -0.33 -5.84
CA SER A 32 -24.21 -0.28 -6.11
C SER A 32 -24.73 -1.50 -6.90
N VAL A 33 -23.84 -2.22 -7.60
CA VAL A 33 -24.18 -3.42 -8.38
C VAL A 33 -23.74 -4.68 -7.65
N ILE A 34 -22.49 -4.71 -7.20
CA ILE A 34 -21.85 -5.82 -6.48
C ILE A 34 -21.09 -5.23 -5.30
N TRP A 35 -21.65 -5.38 -4.09
CA TRP A 35 -21.05 -4.87 -2.85
C TRP A 35 -19.56 -5.20 -2.73
N TRP A 36 -19.19 -6.47 -2.93
CA TRP A 36 -17.81 -6.94 -2.81
C TRP A 36 -16.85 -6.32 -3.83
N ALA A 37 -17.32 -5.96 -5.02
CA ALA A 37 -16.49 -5.30 -6.02
C ALA A 37 -16.14 -3.87 -5.57
N GLY A 38 -17.10 -3.13 -5.02
CA GLY A 38 -16.86 -1.81 -4.44
C GLY A 38 -15.86 -1.87 -3.27
N VAL A 39 -16.05 -2.83 -2.36
CA VAL A 39 -15.12 -3.08 -1.25
C VAL A 39 -13.71 -3.40 -1.76
N ALA A 40 -13.58 -4.26 -2.78
CA ALA A 40 -12.29 -4.61 -3.37
C ALA A 40 -11.56 -3.39 -3.95
N VAL A 41 -12.28 -2.48 -4.62
CA VAL A 41 -11.68 -1.23 -5.15
C VAL A 41 -11.17 -0.34 -4.02
N VAL A 42 -11.98 -0.07 -2.99
CA VAL A 42 -11.53 0.73 -1.83
C VAL A 42 -10.33 0.09 -1.18
N PHE A 43 -10.36 -1.24 -1.02
CA PHE A 43 -9.29 -2.00 -0.41
C PHE A 43 -7.97 -1.86 -1.18
N VAL A 44 -7.99 -2.06 -2.50
CA VAL A 44 -6.80 -1.97 -3.35
C VAL A 44 -6.27 -0.54 -3.40
N VAL A 45 -7.12 0.44 -3.70
CA VAL A 45 -6.72 1.85 -3.78
C VAL A 45 -6.17 2.35 -2.44
N GLY A 46 -6.83 2.00 -1.34
CA GLY A 46 -6.39 2.35 0.01
C GLY A 46 -5.04 1.74 0.35
N HIS A 47 -4.79 0.48 -0.01
CA HIS A 47 -3.50 -0.17 0.22
C HIS A 47 -2.38 0.40 -0.62
N PHE A 48 -2.60 0.69 -1.90
CA PHE A 48 -1.59 1.38 -2.71
C PHE A 48 -1.28 2.76 -2.15
N PHE A 49 -2.28 3.51 -1.70
CA PHE A 49 -2.04 4.78 -1.02
C PHE A 49 -1.22 4.58 0.28
N LEU A 50 -1.57 3.59 1.09
CA LEU A 50 -0.86 3.26 2.31
C LEU A 50 0.61 2.89 2.04
N PHE A 51 0.86 2.08 1.03
CA PHE A 51 2.17 1.58 0.67
C PHE A 51 3.04 2.64 0.01
N CYS A 52 2.52 3.36 -0.98
CA CYS A 52 3.31 4.30 -1.77
C CYS A 52 3.47 5.67 -1.09
N ASN A 53 2.46 6.13 -0.34
CA ASN A 53 2.42 7.50 0.19
C ASN A 53 2.65 7.58 1.71
N VAL A 54 2.18 6.59 2.47
CA VAL A 54 2.27 6.60 3.94
C VAL A 54 3.53 5.89 4.42
N PHE A 55 3.68 4.59 4.14
CA PHE A 55 4.80 3.79 4.62
C PHE A 55 5.98 3.72 3.66
N ARG A 56 5.78 4.05 2.38
CA ARG A 56 6.80 4.08 1.32
C ARG A 56 7.59 2.77 1.26
N ILE A 57 6.86 1.66 1.14
CA ILE A 57 7.48 0.34 1.10
C ILE A 57 8.19 0.09 -0.23
N ALA A 58 9.19 -0.79 -0.23
CA ALA A 58 9.87 -1.17 -1.46
C ALA A 58 8.89 -1.78 -2.47
N ARG A 59 9.05 -1.39 -3.75
CA ARG A 59 8.24 -1.86 -4.89
C ARG A 59 8.10 -3.39 -4.98
N GLY A 60 9.14 -4.13 -4.60
CA GLY A 60 9.07 -5.60 -4.54
C GLY A 60 8.00 -6.12 -3.57
N SER A 61 7.86 -5.50 -2.40
CA SER A 61 6.84 -5.86 -1.41
C SER A 61 5.43 -5.50 -1.93
N GLU A 62 5.28 -4.38 -2.64
CA GLU A 62 4.02 -3.99 -3.28
C GLU A 62 3.57 -5.04 -4.30
N PHE A 63 4.49 -5.52 -5.15
CA PHE A 63 4.18 -6.57 -6.12
C PHE A 63 3.82 -7.91 -5.47
N THR A 64 4.52 -8.31 -4.40
CA THR A 64 4.16 -9.50 -3.64
C THR A 64 2.73 -9.40 -3.13
N TRP A 65 2.38 -8.27 -2.51
CA TRP A 65 1.03 -8.05 -2.01
C TRP A 65 -0.02 -8.06 -3.12
N ALA A 66 0.22 -7.34 -4.22
CA ALA A 66 -0.70 -7.26 -5.34
C ALA A 66 -0.91 -8.64 -6.00
N GLY A 67 0.16 -9.41 -6.19
CA GLY A 67 0.09 -10.77 -6.73
C GLY A 67 -0.72 -11.69 -5.82
N THR A 68 -0.51 -11.62 -4.49
CA THR A 68 -1.30 -12.40 -3.53
C THR A 68 -2.78 -12.01 -3.56
N PHE A 69 -3.10 -10.71 -3.58
CA PHE A 69 -4.49 -10.25 -3.64
C PHE A 69 -5.18 -10.73 -4.93
N VAL A 70 -4.54 -10.55 -6.09
CA VAL A 70 -5.09 -10.98 -7.38
C VAL A 70 -5.33 -12.49 -7.42
N LEU A 71 -4.38 -13.28 -6.92
CA LEU A 71 -4.53 -14.74 -6.87
C LEU A 71 -5.70 -15.15 -5.98
N LEU A 72 -5.78 -14.61 -4.77
CA LEU A 72 -6.86 -14.93 -3.82
C LEU A 72 -8.24 -14.47 -4.30
N ALA A 73 -8.31 -13.29 -4.92
CA ALA A 73 -9.53 -12.77 -5.53
C ALA A 73 -9.96 -13.64 -6.73
N ALA A 74 -9.02 -14.03 -7.59
CA ALA A 74 -9.30 -14.93 -8.72
C ALA A 74 -9.80 -16.30 -8.25
N CYS A 75 -9.15 -16.91 -7.24
CA CYS A 75 -9.64 -18.14 -6.62
C CYS A 75 -11.06 -17.96 -6.10
N THR A 76 -11.32 -16.90 -5.34
CA THR A 76 -12.65 -16.62 -4.77
C THR A 76 -13.71 -16.45 -5.86
N LEU A 77 -13.38 -15.83 -6.99
CA LEU A 77 -14.32 -15.68 -8.10
C LEU A 77 -14.60 -16.98 -8.87
N ILE A 78 -13.65 -17.91 -8.91
CA ILE A 78 -13.77 -19.17 -9.68
C ILE A 78 -14.37 -20.28 -8.83
N THR A 79 -14.01 -20.35 -7.55
CA THR A 79 -14.33 -21.48 -6.67
C THR A 79 -15.23 -21.10 -5.49
N ASP A 80 -15.61 -19.83 -5.36
CA ASP A 80 -16.34 -19.27 -4.20
C ASP A 80 -15.62 -19.47 -2.84
N TRP A 81 -14.35 -19.88 -2.86
CA TRP A 81 -13.54 -20.17 -1.68
C TRP A 81 -12.15 -19.52 -1.82
N PRO A 82 -11.57 -18.87 -0.78
CA PRO A 82 -11.97 -18.85 0.64
C PRO A 82 -13.03 -17.79 1.01
N GLY A 83 -13.64 -17.11 0.03
CA GLY A 83 -14.62 -16.05 0.26
C GLY A 83 -13.98 -14.69 0.56
N TRP A 84 -14.67 -13.60 0.20
CA TRP A 84 -14.13 -12.24 0.27
C TRP A 84 -13.59 -11.81 1.65
N PRO A 85 -14.26 -12.10 2.80
CA PRO A 85 -13.72 -11.75 4.10
C PRO A 85 -12.35 -12.39 4.37
N ALA A 86 -12.18 -13.67 4.02
CA ALA A 86 -10.92 -14.38 4.23
C ALA A 86 -9.80 -13.79 3.36
N VAL A 87 -10.11 -13.44 2.11
CA VAL A 87 -9.16 -12.74 1.22
C VAL A 87 -8.68 -11.43 1.83
N PHE A 88 -9.61 -10.59 2.31
CA PHE A 88 -9.26 -9.31 2.91
C PHE A 88 -8.45 -9.48 4.20
N ILE A 89 -8.84 -10.40 5.09
CA ILE A 89 -8.09 -10.68 6.33
C ILE A 89 -6.67 -11.15 5.99
N ALA A 90 -6.52 -12.10 5.07
CA ALA A 90 -5.20 -12.59 4.65
C ALA A 90 -4.34 -11.45 4.08
N CYS A 91 -4.92 -10.58 3.25
CA CYS A 91 -4.22 -9.45 2.67
C CYS A 91 -3.85 -8.38 3.71
N VAL A 92 -4.71 -8.10 4.71
CA VAL A 92 -4.38 -7.19 5.82
C VAL A 92 -3.25 -7.73 6.68
N CYS A 93 -3.26 -9.04 6.97
CA CYS A 93 -2.18 -9.70 7.68
C CYS A 93 -0.86 -9.58 6.90
N LEU A 94 -0.90 -9.83 5.59
CA LEU A 94 0.26 -9.66 4.71
C LEU A 94 0.74 -8.21 4.67
N SER A 95 -0.16 -7.23 4.49
CA SER A 95 0.15 -5.80 4.53
C SER A 95 0.89 -5.42 5.81
N THR A 96 0.35 -5.86 6.95
CA THR A 96 0.89 -5.56 8.27
C THR A 96 2.29 -6.15 8.43
N PHE A 97 2.48 -7.39 7.99
CA PHE A 97 3.80 -8.04 8.00
C PHE A 97 4.81 -7.31 7.11
N LEU A 98 4.41 -6.94 5.88
CA LEU A 98 5.29 -6.24 4.94
C LEU A 98 5.67 -4.84 5.44
N ILE A 99 4.70 -4.08 5.97
CA ILE A 99 4.94 -2.78 6.59
C ILE A 99 5.88 -2.94 7.79
N TRP A 100 5.61 -3.89 8.69
CA TRP A 100 6.47 -4.14 9.84
C TRP A 100 7.91 -4.46 9.43
N ARG A 101 8.09 -5.34 8.42
CA ARG A 101 9.41 -5.67 7.87
C ARG A 101 10.11 -4.43 7.31
N GLU A 102 9.37 -3.59 6.59
CA GLU A 102 9.92 -2.38 5.98
C GLU A 102 10.34 -1.35 7.04
N THR A 103 9.53 -1.14 8.07
CA THR A 103 9.80 -0.18 9.15
C THR A 103 11.05 -0.52 9.97
N ARG A 104 11.58 -1.74 9.83
CA ARG A 104 12.83 -2.19 10.48
C ARG A 104 14.08 -1.96 9.63
N LYS A 105 13.94 -1.54 8.37
CA LYS A 105 15.10 -1.29 7.52
C LYS A 105 15.76 0.06 7.86
N LYS A 106 17.08 0.13 7.65
CA LYS A 106 17.90 1.32 7.91
C LYS A 106 17.63 2.47 6.92
N ASP A 107 17.03 2.16 5.78
CA ASP A 107 16.61 3.13 4.75
C ASP A 107 15.13 3.53 4.88
N TYR A 108 14.43 3.10 5.94
CA TYR A 108 13.02 3.42 6.14
C TYR A 108 12.81 4.92 6.32
N HIS A 109 11.96 5.49 5.46
CA HIS A 109 11.73 6.93 5.36
C HIS A 109 10.25 7.30 5.19
N GLY A 110 9.34 6.39 5.57
CA GLY A 110 7.90 6.63 5.57
C GLY A 110 7.42 7.45 6.78
N ILE A 111 6.14 7.35 7.10
CA ILE A 111 5.55 7.97 8.30
C ILE A 111 6.28 7.49 9.57
N PHE A 112 6.37 8.37 10.57
CA PHE A 112 7.07 8.12 11.85
C PHE A 112 8.56 7.77 11.73
N TRP A 113 9.21 8.08 10.60
CA TRP A 113 10.64 7.82 10.42
C TRP A 113 11.50 8.42 11.55
N GLN A 114 11.16 9.60 12.08
CA GLN A 114 11.91 10.23 13.18
C GLN A 114 12.00 9.36 14.44
N ARG A 115 10.95 8.57 14.73
CA ARG A 115 10.92 7.67 15.91
C ARG A 115 11.50 6.30 15.60
N ARG A 116 11.29 5.79 14.39
CA ARG A 116 11.68 4.43 14.00
C ARG A 116 13.10 4.35 13.46
N ASN A 117 13.57 5.41 12.81
CA ASN A 117 14.87 5.50 12.15
C ASN A 117 15.46 6.92 12.32
N PRO A 118 15.87 7.30 13.55
CA PRO A 118 16.44 8.63 13.81
C PRO A 118 17.74 8.87 13.03
N GLY A 119 18.51 7.81 12.75
CA GLY A 119 19.75 7.85 11.96
C GLY A 119 19.55 7.93 10.45
N LEU A 120 18.31 8.04 9.96
CA LEU A 120 18.03 8.09 8.52
C LEU A 120 18.78 9.22 7.81
N ARG A 121 18.91 10.38 8.46
CA ARG A 121 19.58 11.53 7.88
C ARG A 121 21.08 11.29 7.70
N GLU A 122 21.73 10.75 8.72
CA GLU A 122 23.15 10.37 8.66
C GLU A 122 23.39 9.28 7.60
N TRP A 123 22.51 8.27 7.55
CA TRP A 123 22.56 7.23 6.51
C TRP A 123 22.41 7.81 5.10
N TRP A 124 21.51 8.77 4.91
CA TRP A 124 21.27 9.44 3.62
C TRP A 124 22.45 10.31 3.19
N GLU A 125 23.09 11.00 4.14
CA GLU A 125 24.28 11.83 3.89
C GLU A 125 25.52 10.97 3.59
N TYR A 126 25.66 9.80 4.24
CA TYR A 126 26.76 8.86 4.00
C TYR A 126 26.60 8.03 2.71
N SER A 127 25.36 7.72 2.31
CA SER A 127 25.05 6.94 1.11
C SER A 127 24.94 7.81 -0.16
N ARG A 128 25.35 9.08 -0.07
CA ARG A 128 25.34 10.06 -1.16
C ARG A 128 26.69 10.09 -1.88
#